data_AF-A0A7S2G0N0-F1
#
_entry.id   AF-A0A7S2G0N0-F1
#
_cell.length_a   1.000
_cell.length_b   1.000
_cell.length_c   1.000
_cell.angle_alpha   90.00
_cell.angle_beta   90.00
_cell.angle_gamma   90.00
#
_symmetry.space_group_name_H-M   'P 1'
#
loop_
_entity.id
_entity.type
_entity.pdbx_description
1 polymer ?
#
loop_
_entity_poly.entity_id
_entity_poly.type
_entity_poly.pdbx_seq_one_letter_code
_entity_poly.pdbx_strand_id
1 'polypeptide(L)'
;RVAMPLLPAGFYMHQPFPSSEIFRCLTNSEELLRGILCADHIGFHLFEWAQNFIACCRRLFGCSSEMRRGGGLVLHHEGREIAISCSHMGVQPSAILKRLPSYEVSVRAQELEQLHCGHTLICSIDLLEGLKGIPGKLLAFENLLLTLKERPRPLRLILRGIVPDARPEDCAAVRTEVLSLVKRINGRFPSAVHFTEGTSISLTERLALWRVTDVLLVTSVREGLNLMPLEYLLANKSSAGVIVLSESSSLAKLLSGAITCNPWSVRKTSSALERALSLSSSSRADRSAADLEWCHRCTASEWARRVIRDVAAAGLATDGSVGG
;
A
#
# COMPACT_ATOMS: atom_id res chain seq x y z
N ARG A 1 -31.95 19.08 -2.61
CA ARG A 1 -30.67 19.65 -2.12
C ARG A 1 -31.01 20.62 -0.99
N VAL A 2 -30.63 20.32 0.26
CA VAL A 2 -30.71 21.31 1.34
C VAL A 2 -29.60 22.33 1.08
N ALA A 3 -29.98 23.61 1.01
CA ALA A 3 -29.14 24.72 0.61
C ALA A 3 -28.05 24.99 1.66
N MET A 4 -26.86 24.41 1.45
CA MET A 4 -25.61 25.00 1.91
C MET A 4 -25.02 25.84 0.77
N PRO A 5 -24.33 26.96 1.05
CA PRO A 5 -23.60 27.70 0.03
C PRO A 5 -22.69 26.73 -0.73
N LEU A 6 -22.56 26.93 -2.06
CA LEU A 6 -21.81 26.10 -3.01
C LEU A 6 -20.32 26.03 -2.64
N LEU A 7 -19.99 25.27 -1.60
CA LEU A 7 -18.62 24.99 -1.22
C LEU A 7 -18.08 23.94 -2.20
N PRO A 8 -16.88 24.17 -2.76
CA PRO A 8 -16.25 23.18 -3.64
C PRO A 8 -16.09 21.85 -2.92
N ALA A 9 -16.60 20.77 -3.52
CA ALA A 9 -16.58 19.44 -2.93
C ALA A 9 -15.49 18.58 -3.57
N GLY A 10 -14.60 18.03 -2.74
CA GLY A 10 -13.56 17.08 -3.14
C GLY A 10 -13.84 15.67 -2.63
N PHE A 11 -13.64 14.67 -3.47
CA PHE A 11 -13.65 13.26 -3.10
C PHE A 11 -12.30 12.61 -3.44
N TYR A 12 -11.76 11.79 -2.55
CA TYR A 12 -10.49 11.09 -2.79
C TYR A 12 -10.62 9.60 -2.54
N MET A 13 -10.28 8.78 -3.54
CA MET A 13 -10.35 7.32 -3.44
C MET A 13 -8.98 6.74 -3.05
N HIS A 14 -8.87 6.31 -1.79
CA HIS A 14 -7.66 5.65 -1.26
C HIS A 14 -7.54 4.16 -1.63
N GLN A 15 -8.64 3.54 -2.06
CA GLN A 15 -8.68 2.13 -2.47
C GLN A 15 -8.64 1.99 -4.00
N PRO A 16 -8.25 0.83 -4.56
CA PRO A 16 -8.27 0.64 -5.99
C PRO A 16 -9.70 0.73 -6.52
N PHE A 17 -9.95 1.55 -7.53
CA PHE A 17 -11.25 1.56 -8.19
C PHE A 17 -11.35 0.34 -9.12
N PRO A 18 -12.39 -0.51 -8.99
CA PRO A 18 -12.52 -1.74 -9.76
C PRO A 18 -12.89 -1.44 -11.22
N SER A 19 -12.65 -2.41 -12.11
CA SER A 19 -13.09 -2.29 -13.51
C SER A 19 -14.61 -2.20 -13.61
N SER A 20 -15.12 -1.70 -14.73
CA SER A 20 -16.58 -1.59 -14.97
C SER A 20 -17.31 -2.92 -15.01
N GLU A 21 -16.61 -4.03 -15.21
CA GLU A 21 -17.20 -5.37 -15.14
C GLU A 21 -17.50 -5.75 -13.70
N ILE A 22 -16.53 -5.56 -12.80
CA ILE A 22 -16.67 -5.88 -11.38
C ILE A 22 -17.59 -4.86 -10.68
N PHE A 23 -17.45 -3.57 -10.99
CA PHE A 23 -18.21 -2.52 -10.32
C PHE A 23 -19.73 -2.68 -10.52
N ARG A 24 -20.16 -3.13 -11.71
CA ARG A 24 -21.57 -3.35 -12.03
C ARG A 24 -22.19 -4.56 -11.33
N CYS A 25 -21.40 -5.40 -10.67
CA CYS A 25 -21.93 -6.45 -9.80
C CYS A 25 -22.54 -5.90 -8.52
N LEU A 26 -22.25 -4.63 -8.15
CA LEU A 26 -22.86 -3.98 -7.00
C LEU A 26 -24.33 -3.65 -7.31
N THR A 27 -25.22 -4.06 -6.40
CA THR A 27 -26.67 -3.81 -6.51
C THR A 27 -27.03 -2.34 -6.51
N ASN A 28 -26.19 -1.51 -5.88
CA ASN A 28 -26.33 -0.05 -5.78
C ASN A 28 -25.23 0.71 -6.56
N SER A 29 -24.74 0.12 -7.65
CA SER A 29 -23.64 0.69 -8.45
C SER A 29 -23.96 2.08 -8.98
N GLU A 30 -25.20 2.32 -9.43
CA GLU A 30 -25.60 3.64 -9.93
C GLU A 30 -25.64 4.69 -8.82
N GLU A 31 -26.27 4.40 -7.69
CA GLU A 31 -26.39 5.33 -6.56
C GLU A 31 -25.03 5.72 -6.00
N LEU A 32 -24.11 4.75 -5.90
CA LEU A 32 -22.74 5.00 -5.45
C LEU A 32 -22.00 5.95 -6.40
N LEU A 33 -22.06 5.71 -7.71
CA LEU A 33 -21.40 6.60 -8.66
C LEU A 33 -22.06 7.98 -8.71
N ARG A 34 -23.39 8.08 -8.66
CA ARG A 34 -24.08 9.37 -8.58
C ARG A 34 -23.64 10.15 -7.34
N GLY A 35 -23.47 9.47 -6.21
CA GLY A 35 -22.91 10.06 -4.99
C GLY A 35 -21.50 10.62 -5.20
N ILE A 36 -20.61 9.86 -5.83
CA ILE A 36 -19.24 10.31 -6.13
C ILE A 36 -19.24 11.48 -7.14
N LEU A 37 -20.09 11.44 -8.16
CA LEU A 37 -20.25 12.47 -9.19
C LEU A 37 -20.86 13.79 -8.66
N CYS A 38 -21.29 13.82 -7.39
CA CYS A 38 -21.65 15.07 -6.74
C CYS A 38 -20.43 15.97 -6.47
N ALA A 39 -19.22 15.40 -6.35
CA ALA A 39 -18.00 16.15 -6.14
C ALA A 39 -17.59 16.95 -7.39
N ASP A 40 -16.95 18.11 -7.17
CA ASP A 40 -16.37 18.94 -8.23
C ASP A 40 -14.95 18.47 -8.58
N HIS A 41 -14.27 17.83 -7.62
CA HIS A 41 -12.98 17.18 -7.81
C HIS A 41 -12.96 15.74 -7.29
N ILE A 42 -12.38 14.83 -8.07
CA ILE A 42 -12.22 13.41 -7.74
C ILE A 42 -10.74 13.01 -7.89
N GLY A 43 -10.12 12.59 -6.79
CA GLY A 43 -8.72 12.19 -6.75
C GLY A 43 -8.50 10.68 -6.64
N PHE A 44 -7.45 10.18 -7.29
CA PHE A 44 -7.00 8.77 -7.22
C PHE A 44 -5.50 8.69 -6.99
N HIS A 45 -5.00 7.58 -6.42
CA HIS A 45 -3.55 7.38 -6.31
C HIS A 45 -2.88 7.00 -7.63
N LEU A 46 -3.56 6.25 -8.49
CA LEU A 46 -3.04 5.79 -9.78
C LEU A 46 -3.98 6.17 -10.92
N PHE A 47 -3.40 6.49 -12.07
CA PHE A 47 -4.15 6.79 -13.29
C PHE A 47 -5.05 5.65 -13.76
N GLU A 48 -4.58 4.40 -13.61
CA GLU A 48 -5.40 3.21 -13.93
C GLU A 48 -6.72 3.18 -13.14
N TRP A 49 -6.71 3.60 -11.86
CA TRP A 49 -7.91 3.62 -11.04
C TRP A 49 -8.87 4.73 -11.51
N ALA A 50 -8.33 5.89 -11.89
CA ALA A 50 -9.12 6.96 -12.50
C ALA A 50 -9.76 6.52 -13.83
N GLN A 51 -9.01 5.79 -14.68
CA GLN A 51 -9.53 5.24 -15.93
C GLN A 51 -10.66 4.24 -15.69
N ASN A 52 -10.53 3.36 -14.70
CA ASN A 52 -11.59 2.44 -14.31
C ASN A 52 -12.86 3.18 -13.86
N PHE A 53 -12.72 4.24 -13.06
CA PHE A 53 -13.83 5.10 -12.66
C PHE A 53 -14.52 5.74 -13.87
N ILE A 54 -13.75 6.36 -14.77
CA ILE A 54 -14.28 6.99 -15.99
C ILE A 54 -15.01 5.96 -16.87
N ALA A 55 -14.45 4.75 -17.00
CA ALA A 55 -15.09 3.67 -17.74
C ALA A 55 -16.44 3.27 -17.11
N CYS A 56 -16.54 3.23 -15.79
CA CYS A 56 -17.79 2.99 -15.09
C CYS A 56 -18.82 4.11 -15.35
N CYS A 57 -18.42 5.38 -15.22
CA CYS A 57 -19.29 6.53 -15.48
C CYS A 57 -19.77 6.57 -16.94
N ARG A 58 -18.88 6.32 -17.90
CA ARG A 58 -19.23 6.23 -19.32
C ARG A 58 -20.22 5.11 -19.58
N ARG A 59 -20.02 3.94 -18.98
CA ARG A 59 -20.85 2.76 -19.23
C ARG A 59 -22.25 2.87 -18.60
N LEU A 60 -22.34 3.47 -17.42
CA LEU A 60 -23.61 3.55 -16.66
C LEU A 60 -24.40 4.83 -16.97
N PHE A 61 -23.73 5.95 -17.24
CA PHE A 61 -24.39 7.26 -17.42
C PHE A 61 -24.06 7.95 -18.74
N GLY A 62 -23.29 7.32 -19.63
CA GLY A 62 -22.92 7.93 -20.90
C GLY A 62 -21.98 9.13 -20.77
N CYS A 63 -21.30 9.30 -19.63
CA CYS A 63 -20.38 10.42 -19.42
C CYS A 63 -19.26 10.44 -20.47
N SER A 64 -18.91 11.63 -20.95
CA SER A 64 -17.71 11.85 -21.77
C SER A 64 -16.56 12.36 -20.90
N SER A 65 -15.32 12.17 -21.36
CA SER A 65 -14.13 12.61 -20.64
C SER A 65 -13.13 13.20 -21.62
N GLU A 66 -12.48 14.30 -21.23
CA GLU A 66 -11.45 14.97 -22.02
C GLU A 66 -10.17 15.19 -21.22
N MET A 67 -9.05 15.26 -21.93
CA MET A 67 -7.77 15.71 -21.34
C MET A 67 -7.51 17.13 -21.81
N ARG A 68 -7.45 18.07 -20.87
CA ARG A 68 -7.20 19.49 -21.12
C ARG A 68 -5.73 19.76 -21.42
N ARG A 69 -5.48 20.89 -22.10
CA ARG A 69 -4.13 21.44 -22.27
C ARG A 69 -3.52 21.66 -20.87
N GLY A 70 -2.34 21.07 -20.64
CA GLY A 70 -1.72 21.04 -19.30
C GLY A 70 -1.93 19.74 -18.52
N GLY A 71 -2.62 18.73 -19.08
CA GLY A 71 -2.70 17.38 -18.52
C GLY A 71 -3.81 17.15 -17.49
N GLY A 72 -4.73 18.11 -17.31
CA GLY A 72 -5.90 17.94 -16.45
C GLY A 72 -6.94 17.02 -17.10
N LEU A 73 -7.48 16.07 -16.34
CA LEU A 73 -8.52 15.16 -16.81
C LEU A 73 -9.88 15.67 -16.33
N VAL A 74 -10.86 15.78 -17.23
CA VAL A 74 -12.20 16.28 -16.90
C VAL A 74 -13.24 15.28 -17.37
N LEU A 75 -14.21 15.00 -16.51
CA LEU A 75 -15.37 14.18 -16.79
C LEU A 75 -16.61 15.09 -16.89
N HIS A 76 -17.36 14.93 -17.97
CA HIS A 76 -18.60 15.66 -18.23
C HIS A 76 -19.81 14.80 -17.84
N HIS A 77 -20.66 15.32 -16.96
CA HIS A 77 -21.86 14.63 -16.49
C HIS A 77 -22.98 15.65 -16.23
N GLU A 78 -24.12 15.49 -16.93
CA GLU A 78 -25.32 16.33 -16.75
C GLU A 78 -25.03 17.86 -16.81
N GLY A 79 -24.19 18.28 -17.76
CA GLY A 79 -23.80 19.69 -17.94
C GLY A 79 -22.79 20.21 -16.91
N ARG A 80 -22.32 19.36 -15.98
CA ARG A 80 -21.23 19.67 -15.04
C ARG A 80 -19.91 19.11 -15.51
N GLU A 81 -18.86 19.84 -15.21
CA GLU A 81 -17.49 19.41 -15.38
C GLU A 81 -16.93 18.98 -14.03
N ILE A 82 -16.35 17.79 -13.98
CA ILE A 82 -15.77 17.20 -12.78
C ILE A 82 -14.28 17.00 -13.03
N ALA A 83 -13.45 17.69 -12.25
CA ALA A 83 -12.00 17.58 -12.34
C ALA A 83 -11.52 16.24 -11.76
N ILE A 84 -10.65 15.54 -12.48
CA ILE A 84 -10.03 14.30 -12.02
C ILE A 84 -8.52 14.50 -11.94
N SER A 85 -7.93 14.18 -10.78
CA SER A 85 -6.47 14.22 -10.62
C SER A 85 -5.91 12.93 -10.03
N CYS A 86 -4.64 12.68 -10.31
CA CYS A 86 -3.92 11.52 -9.79
C CYS A 86 -2.70 11.98 -9.00
N SER A 87 -2.62 11.59 -7.73
CA SER A 87 -1.46 11.88 -6.88
C SER A 87 -1.27 10.80 -5.82
N HIS A 88 -0.04 10.34 -5.59
CA HIS A 88 0.19 9.35 -4.55
C HIS A 88 0.45 10.04 -3.21
N MET A 89 -0.15 9.54 -2.13
CA MET A 89 0.08 10.06 -0.79
C MET A 89 1.33 9.39 -0.21
N GLY A 90 2.33 10.21 0.12
CA GLY A 90 3.49 9.73 0.87
C GLY A 90 3.32 9.85 2.38
N VAL A 91 4.37 9.49 3.11
CA VAL A 91 4.47 9.68 4.56
C VAL A 91 4.91 11.11 4.91
N GLN A 92 5.01 11.43 6.20
CA GLN A 92 5.66 12.65 6.65
C GLN A 92 7.05 12.32 7.23
N PRO A 93 8.15 12.52 6.45
CA PRO A 93 9.49 12.12 6.89
C PRO A 93 9.92 12.75 8.22
N SER A 94 9.60 14.02 8.45
CA SER A 94 9.97 14.72 9.68
C SER A 94 9.35 14.09 10.93
N ALA A 95 8.12 13.58 10.85
CA ALA A 95 7.45 12.92 11.96
C ALA A 95 8.13 11.58 12.31
N ILE A 96 8.47 10.80 11.27
CA ILE A 96 9.14 9.50 11.43
C ILE A 96 10.57 9.69 11.97
N LEU A 97 11.36 10.56 11.34
CA LEU A 97 12.75 10.82 11.72
C LEU A 97 12.87 11.43 13.12
N LYS A 98 11.85 12.18 13.58
CA LYS A 98 11.78 12.67 14.97
C LYS A 98 11.48 11.55 15.97
N ARG A 99 10.64 10.57 15.61
CA ARG A 99 10.25 9.46 16.50
C ARG A 99 11.29 8.34 16.53
N LEU A 100 11.97 8.08 15.42
CA LEU A 100 12.93 6.99 15.24
C LEU A 100 14.03 6.90 16.30
N PRO A 101 14.68 8.01 16.76
CA PRO A 101 15.71 7.95 17.79
C PRO A 101 15.15 7.94 19.23
N SER A 102 13.82 7.85 19.42
CA SER A 102 13.25 7.84 20.76
C SER A 102 13.67 6.62 21.58
N TYR A 103 13.70 6.80 22.90
CA TYR A 103 14.02 5.75 23.85
C TYR A 103 13.11 4.52 23.67
N GLU A 104 11.80 4.73 23.56
CA GLU A 104 10.82 3.65 23.37
C GLU A 104 11.10 2.81 22.12
N VAL A 105 11.41 3.45 20.97
CA VAL A 105 11.74 2.72 19.74
C VAL A 105 13.03 1.93 19.91
N SER A 106 14.03 2.50 20.59
CA SER A 106 15.34 1.86 20.75
C SER A 106 15.28 0.66 21.69
N VAL A 107 14.60 0.78 22.83
CA VAL A 107 14.38 -0.34 23.75
C VAL A 107 13.62 -1.46 23.03
N ARG A 108 12.54 -1.12 22.33
CA ARG A 108 11.74 -2.12 21.63
C ARG A 108 12.50 -2.80 20.49
N ALA A 109 13.30 -2.06 19.74
CA ALA A 109 14.17 -2.64 18.72
C ALA A 109 15.18 -3.61 19.33
N GLN A 110 15.79 -3.27 20.47
CA GLN A 110 16.74 -4.14 21.17
C GLN A 110 16.07 -5.44 21.66
N GLU A 111 14.84 -5.37 22.17
CA GLU A 111 14.07 -6.58 22.54
C GLU A 111 13.83 -7.49 21.33
N LEU A 112 13.48 -6.90 20.18
CA LEU A 112 13.28 -7.64 18.93
C LEU A 112 14.59 -8.25 18.41
N GLU A 113 15.71 -7.52 18.49
CA GLU A 113 17.04 -8.03 18.12
C GLU A 113 17.43 -9.22 18.99
N GLN A 114 17.17 -9.17 20.30
CA GLN A 114 17.43 -10.28 21.22
C GLN A 114 16.52 -11.48 20.91
N LEU A 115 15.23 -11.25 20.71
CA LEU A 115 14.25 -12.30 20.40
C LEU A 115 14.57 -13.04 19.08
N HIS A 116 15.13 -12.31 18.12
CA HIS A 116 15.41 -12.79 16.78
C HIS A 116 16.92 -12.94 16.49
N CYS A 117 17.74 -12.98 17.54
CA CYS A 117 19.18 -13.04 17.45
C CYS A 117 19.65 -14.19 16.54
N GLY A 118 20.67 -13.91 15.71
CA GLY A 118 21.28 -14.88 14.80
C GLY A 118 20.49 -15.16 13.52
N HIS A 119 19.33 -14.56 13.30
CA HIS A 119 18.52 -14.77 12.09
C HIS A 119 18.67 -13.61 11.10
N THR A 120 18.38 -13.88 9.83
CA THR A 120 18.06 -12.85 8.82
C THR A 120 16.55 -12.67 8.79
N LEU A 121 16.08 -11.43 8.95
CA LEU A 121 14.69 -11.12 9.22
C LEU A 121 13.94 -10.63 7.99
N ILE A 122 12.90 -11.37 7.62
CA ILE A 122 11.89 -10.93 6.66
C ILE A 122 10.67 -10.53 7.48
N CYS A 123 10.14 -9.33 7.27
CA CYS A 123 8.99 -8.86 8.02
C CYS A 123 7.81 -8.53 7.13
N SER A 124 6.63 -8.73 7.71
CA SER A 124 5.38 -8.36 7.11
C SER A 124 4.34 -7.99 8.16
N ILE A 125 3.55 -6.96 7.84
CA ILE A 125 2.38 -6.56 8.61
C ILE A 125 1.21 -6.53 7.63
N ASP A 126 0.17 -7.31 7.89
CA ASP A 126 -0.98 -7.42 7.00
C ASP A 126 -2.28 -7.48 7.80
N LEU A 127 -3.36 -6.93 7.23
CA LEU A 127 -4.70 -7.27 7.70
C LEU A 127 -4.98 -8.75 7.41
N LEU A 128 -5.61 -9.45 8.36
CA LEU A 128 -6.08 -10.82 8.15
C LEU A 128 -7.32 -10.78 7.24
N GLU A 129 -7.11 -10.56 5.95
CA GLU A 129 -8.13 -10.50 4.91
C GLU A 129 -7.61 -11.18 3.63
N GLY A 130 -8.50 -11.73 2.81
CA GLY A 130 -8.10 -12.53 1.64
C GLY A 130 -7.24 -11.77 0.64
N LEU A 131 -7.47 -10.46 0.49
CA LEU A 131 -6.75 -9.62 -0.47
C LEU A 131 -5.30 -9.31 -0.07
N LYS A 132 -4.89 -9.60 1.17
CA LYS A 132 -3.48 -9.43 1.58
C LYS A 132 -2.57 -10.57 1.15
N GLY A 133 -3.13 -11.68 0.64
CA GLY A 133 -2.33 -12.77 0.05
C GLY A 133 -1.38 -13.45 1.05
N ILE A 134 -1.72 -13.46 2.34
CA ILE A 134 -0.88 -14.03 3.42
C ILE A 134 -0.63 -15.53 3.21
N PRO A 135 -1.61 -16.37 2.80
CA PRO A 135 -1.32 -17.77 2.50
C PRO A 135 -0.27 -17.96 1.40
N GLY A 136 -0.39 -17.21 0.29
CA GLY A 136 0.60 -17.21 -0.80
C GLY A 136 1.99 -16.76 -0.34
N LYS A 137 2.06 -15.79 0.58
CA LYS A 137 3.30 -15.34 1.24
C LYS A 137 3.99 -16.46 2.01
N LEU A 138 3.23 -17.18 2.84
CA LEU A 138 3.73 -18.29 3.65
C LEU A 138 4.21 -19.44 2.75
N LEU A 139 3.46 -19.77 1.70
CA LEU A 139 3.86 -20.77 0.70
C LEU A 139 5.15 -20.37 -0.04
N ALA A 140 5.29 -19.10 -0.41
CA ALA A 140 6.51 -18.59 -1.06
C ALA A 140 7.72 -18.62 -0.12
N PHE A 141 7.52 -18.32 1.16
CA PHE A 141 8.55 -18.44 2.19
C PHE A 141 8.93 -19.90 2.45
N GLU A 142 7.96 -20.82 2.53
CA GLU A 142 8.24 -22.26 2.63
C GLU A 142 9.02 -22.77 1.41
N ASN A 143 8.62 -22.37 0.20
CA ASN A 143 9.36 -22.70 -1.01
C ASN A 143 10.79 -22.16 -0.95
N LEU A 144 10.98 -20.93 -0.48
CA LEU A 144 12.31 -20.34 -0.30
C LEU A 144 13.16 -21.19 0.66
N LEU A 145 12.63 -21.57 1.82
CA LEU A 145 13.36 -22.41 2.79
C LEU A 145 13.76 -23.77 2.21
N LEU A 146 12.99 -24.29 1.24
CA LEU A 146 13.28 -25.56 0.57
C LEU A 146 14.35 -25.45 -0.50
N THR A 147 14.37 -24.35 -1.25
CA THR A 147 15.24 -24.20 -2.42
C THR A 147 16.52 -23.45 -2.13
N LEU A 148 16.53 -22.63 -1.07
CA LEU A 148 17.67 -21.80 -0.72
C LEU A 148 18.81 -22.67 -0.20
N LYS A 149 20.00 -22.49 -0.79
CA LYS A 149 21.23 -23.13 -0.33
C LYS A 149 21.61 -22.64 1.08
N GLU A 150 22.59 -23.31 1.68
CA GLU A 150 23.12 -22.92 3.00
C GLU A 150 23.40 -21.42 3.10
N ARG A 151 22.96 -20.82 4.21
CA ARG A 151 23.21 -19.43 4.56
C ARG A 151 23.92 -19.36 5.91
N PRO A 152 24.76 -18.33 6.14
CA PRO A 152 25.40 -18.13 7.44
C PRO A 152 24.40 -17.93 8.59
N ARG A 153 23.24 -17.32 8.30
CA ARG A 153 22.16 -17.09 9.26
C ARG A 153 20.86 -17.72 8.74
N PRO A 154 20.12 -18.48 9.57
CA PRO A 154 18.81 -18.98 9.20
C PRO A 154 17.83 -17.83 8.96
N LEU A 155 16.86 -18.06 8.08
CA LEU A 155 15.81 -17.08 7.82
C LEU A 155 14.71 -17.17 8.88
N ARG A 156 14.15 -16.02 9.26
CA ARG A 156 12.92 -15.95 10.03
C ARG A 156 11.96 -14.94 9.42
N LEU A 157 10.72 -15.36 9.21
CA LEU A 157 9.61 -14.51 8.82
C LEU A 157 8.87 -14.03 10.06
N ILE A 158 8.87 -12.72 10.31
CA ILE A 158 8.02 -12.08 11.32
C ILE A 158 6.74 -11.63 10.61
N LEU A 159 5.62 -12.25 10.95
CA LEU A 159 4.32 -11.94 10.39
C LEU A 159 3.41 -11.38 11.48
N ARG A 160 3.05 -10.11 11.35
CA ARG A 160 2.07 -9.45 12.21
C ARG A 160 0.71 -9.41 11.51
N GLY A 161 -0.23 -10.21 11.98
CA GLY A 161 -1.62 -10.17 11.55
C GLY A 161 -2.40 -9.08 12.30
N ILE A 162 -3.04 -8.17 11.57
CA ILE A 162 -3.99 -7.21 12.12
C ILE A 162 -5.40 -7.77 11.92
N VAL A 163 -6.14 -7.97 13.01
CA VAL A 163 -7.53 -8.42 12.97
C VAL A 163 -8.41 -7.20 12.63
N PRO A 164 -9.05 -7.13 11.46
CA PRO A 164 -9.93 -6.02 11.11
C PRO A 164 -11.28 -6.14 11.85
N ASP A 165 -11.90 -5.01 12.14
CA ASP A 165 -13.28 -4.97 12.67
C ASP A 165 -14.32 -5.34 11.61
N ALA A 166 -13.98 -5.18 10.33
CA ALA A 166 -14.85 -5.47 9.19
C ALA A 166 -14.64 -6.89 8.65
N ARG A 167 -15.73 -7.49 8.11
CA ARG A 167 -15.72 -8.82 7.45
C ARG A 167 -15.18 -9.96 8.34
N PRO A 168 -15.80 -10.21 9.51
CA PRO A 168 -15.29 -11.19 10.49
C PRO A 168 -15.17 -12.62 9.93
N GLU A 169 -16.05 -13.02 9.00
CA GLU A 169 -16.00 -14.34 8.35
C GLU A 169 -14.77 -14.50 7.45
N ASP A 170 -14.43 -13.48 6.63
CA ASP A 170 -13.23 -13.46 5.80
C ASP A 170 -11.98 -13.52 6.69
N CYS A 171 -11.97 -12.72 7.76
CA CYS A 171 -10.88 -12.75 8.73
C CYS A 171 -10.72 -14.13 9.39
N ALA A 172 -11.81 -14.77 9.81
CA ALA A 172 -11.75 -16.08 10.46
C ALA A 172 -11.22 -17.17 9.50
N ALA A 173 -11.66 -17.15 8.24
CA ALA A 173 -11.20 -18.08 7.22
C ALA A 173 -9.68 -17.93 6.96
N VAL A 174 -9.22 -16.70 6.71
CA VAL A 174 -7.80 -16.41 6.46
C VAL A 174 -6.96 -16.74 7.69
N ARG A 175 -7.41 -16.38 8.89
CA ARG A 175 -6.72 -16.69 10.15
C ARG A 175 -6.51 -18.20 10.33
N THR A 176 -7.55 -18.99 10.05
CA THR A 176 -7.49 -20.46 10.15
C THR A 176 -6.46 -21.04 9.20
N GLU A 177 -6.45 -20.58 7.95
CA GLU A 177 -5.47 -21.01 6.95
C GLU A 177 -4.04 -20.61 7.33
N VAL A 178 -3.85 -19.36 7.78
CA VAL A 178 -2.55 -18.84 8.23
C VAL A 178 -2.00 -19.65 9.39
N LEU A 179 -2.79 -19.91 10.44
CA LEU A 179 -2.37 -20.71 11.59
C LEU A 179 -1.98 -22.14 11.19
N SER A 180 -2.73 -22.75 10.27
CA SER A 180 -2.42 -24.08 9.72
C SER A 180 -1.08 -24.10 8.98
N LEU A 181 -0.84 -23.11 8.11
CA LEU A 181 0.41 -22.97 7.37
C LEU A 181 1.59 -22.68 8.29
N VAL A 182 1.44 -21.77 9.27
CA VAL A 182 2.47 -21.48 10.27
C VAL A 182 2.84 -22.75 11.04
N LYS A 183 1.85 -23.54 11.48
CA LYS A 183 2.08 -24.82 12.17
C LYS A 183 2.84 -25.81 11.28
N ARG A 184 2.44 -25.95 10.01
CA ARG A 184 3.12 -26.83 9.04
C ARG A 184 4.57 -26.42 8.83
N ILE A 185 4.81 -25.14 8.51
CA ILE A 185 6.14 -24.61 8.22
C ILE A 185 7.03 -24.77 9.45
N ASN A 186 6.57 -24.37 10.63
CA ASN A 186 7.36 -24.50 11.86
C ASN A 186 7.58 -25.94 12.30
N GLY A 187 6.69 -26.87 11.94
CA GLY A 187 6.89 -28.31 12.16
C GLY A 187 8.04 -28.89 11.31
N ARG A 188 8.29 -28.31 10.12
CA ARG A 188 9.38 -28.71 9.23
C ARG A 188 10.67 -27.89 9.43
N PHE A 189 10.51 -26.60 9.74
CA PHE A 189 11.56 -25.63 9.92
C PHE A 189 11.35 -24.91 11.27
N PRO A 190 11.89 -25.44 12.38
CA PRO A 190 11.63 -24.91 13.70
C PRO A 190 11.87 -23.40 13.81
N SER A 191 10.87 -22.68 14.31
CA SER A 191 10.91 -21.22 14.54
C SER A 191 11.14 -20.35 13.29
N ALA A 192 10.88 -20.88 12.09
CA ALA A 192 11.04 -20.14 10.84
C ALA A 192 9.99 -19.04 10.66
N VAL A 193 8.78 -19.21 11.20
CA VAL A 193 7.72 -18.19 11.16
C VAL A 193 7.33 -17.78 12.57
N HIS A 194 7.54 -16.50 12.89
CA HIS A 194 7.08 -15.87 14.13
C HIS A 194 5.79 -15.08 13.83
N PHE A 195 4.65 -15.72 14.04
CA PHE A 195 3.33 -15.12 13.82
C PHE A 195 2.76 -14.52 15.09
N THR A 196 2.31 -13.27 15.04
CA THR A 196 1.59 -12.61 16.13
C THR A 196 0.37 -11.87 15.62
N GLU A 197 -0.64 -11.74 16.46
CA GLU A 197 -1.90 -11.06 16.13
C GLU A 197 -2.13 -9.83 17.03
N GLY A 198 -2.89 -8.88 16.52
CA GLY A 198 -3.40 -7.75 17.29
C GLY A 198 -4.46 -6.98 16.51
N THR A 199 -5.18 -6.08 17.16
CA THR A 199 -6.16 -5.19 16.51
C THR A 199 -5.51 -3.98 15.86
N SER A 200 -4.31 -3.61 16.30
CA SER A 200 -3.52 -2.54 15.72
C SER A 200 -2.03 -2.71 16.02
N ILE A 201 -1.22 -1.85 15.42
CA ILE A 201 0.21 -1.73 15.71
C ILE A 201 0.58 -0.26 15.76
N SER A 202 1.19 0.17 16.87
CA SER A 202 1.58 1.57 17.06
C SER A 202 2.71 1.97 16.11
N LEU A 203 2.88 3.27 15.86
CA LEU A 203 4.01 3.75 15.07
C LEU A 203 5.35 3.36 15.73
N THR A 204 5.46 3.45 17.06
CA THR A 204 6.65 3.01 17.81
C THR A 204 7.01 1.56 17.49
N GLU A 205 6.03 0.65 17.57
CA GLU A 205 6.26 -0.78 17.31
C GLU A 205 6.66 -1.03 15.86
N ARG A 206 6.01 -0.36 14.90
CA ARG A 206 6.38 -0.47 13.47
C ARG A 206 7.80 0.01 13.23
N LEU A 207 8.19 1.17 13.76
CA LEU A 207 9.55 1.71 13.59
C LEU A 207 10.60 0.81 14.23
N ALA A 208 10.32 0.24 15.41
CA ALA A 208 11.21 -0.72 16.05
C ALA A 208 11.37 -1.99 15.21
N LEU A 209 10.26 -2.54 14.68
CA LEU A 209 10.28 -3.68 13.78
C LEU A 209 11.07 -3.37 12.50
N TRP A 210 10.84 -2.22 11.88
CA TRP A 210 11.57 -1.82 10.68
C TRP A 210 13.07 -1.81 10.92
N ARG A 211 13.56 -1.20 12.00
CA ARG A 211 15.00 -1.12 12.29
C ARG A 211 15.73 -2.47 12.29
N VAL A 212 15.06 -3.54 12.65
CA VAL A 212 15.65 -4.89 12.74
C VAL A 212 15.43 -5.72 11.49
N THR A 213 14.61 -5.24 10.55
CA THR A 213 14.15 -5.99 9.38
C THR A 213 15.10 -5.88 8.19
N ASP A 214 15.62 -7.00 7.71
CA ASP A 214 16.46 -7.04 6.50
C ASP A 214 15.65 -6.87 5.20
N VAL A 215 14.48 -7.51 5.14
CA VAL A 215 13.60 -7.47 3.96
C VAL A 215 12.15 -7.24 4.38
N LEU A 216 11.52 -6.19 3.86
CA LEU A 216 10.07 -6.00 3.95
C LEU A 216 9.36 -6.75 2.82
N LEU A 217 8.34 -7.54 3.14
CA LEU A 217 7.60 -8.35 2.17
C LEU A 217 6.10 -7.98 2.14
N VAL A 218 5.66 -7.37 1.04
CA VAL A 218 4.24 -7.05 0.80
C VAL A 218 3.75 -7.87 -0.40
N THR A 219 2.81 -8.79 -0.19
CA THR A 219 2.28 -9.69 -1.23
C THR A 219 0.78 -9.52 -1.44
N SER A 220 0.25 -8.31 -1.18
CA SER A 220 -1.18 -8.06 -1.36
C SER A 220 -1.61 -8.32 -2.80
N VAL A 221 -2.68 -9.09 -2.96
CA VAL A 221 -3.30 -9.40 -4.25
C VAL A 221 -3.90 -8.13 -4.86
N ARG A 222 -4.51 -7.29 -4.02
CA ARG A 222 -4.99 -5.96 -4.39
C ARG A 222 -4.87 -5.06 -3.17
N GLU A 223 -4.26 -3.90 -3.34
CA GLU A 223 -3.99 -2.98 -2.24
C GLU A 223 -4.19 -1.55 -2.68
N GLY A 224 -4.89 -0.78 -1.84
CA GLY A 224 -5.01 0.66 -2.00
C GLY A 224 -3.75 1.40 -1.54
N LEU A 225 -3.95 2.35 -0.65
CA LEU A 225 -2.87 3.03 0.03
C LEU A 225 -2.22 2.12 1.07
N ASN A 226 -0.92 1.91 0.95
CA ASN A 226 -0.08 1.29 1.98
C ASN A 226 1.18 2.14 2.16
N LEU A 227 1.33 2.72 3.35
CA LEU A 227 2.43 3.61 3.68
C LEU A 227 3.61 2.89 4.34
N MET A 228 3.44 1.62 4.75
CA MET A 228 4.45 0.86 5.49
C MET A 228 5.78 0.72 4.74
N PRO A 229 5.82 0.52 3.41
CA PRO A 229 7.09 0.50 2.70
C PRO A 229 7.87 1.82 2.78
N LEU A 230 7.16 2.96 2.81
CA LEU A 230 7.78 4.27 2.96
C LEU A 230 8.30 4.50 4.38
N GLU A 231 7.55 4.06 5.39
CA GLU A 231 8.00 4.05 6.79
C GLU A 231 9.27 3.20 6.95
N TYR A 232 9.29 2.02 6.33
CA TYR A 232 10.42 1.10 6.35
C TYR A 232 11.69 1.71 5.74
N LEU A 233 11.57 2.37 4.58
CA LEU A 233 12.71 3.06 3.95
C LEU A 233 13.31 4.11 4.87
N LEU A 234 12.47 4.94 5.49
CA LEU A 234 12.92 6.00 6.39
C LEU A 234 13.54 5.45 7.68
N ALA A 235 13.01 4.34 8.20
CA ALA A 235 13.52 3.69 9.42
C ALA A 235 14.85 2.94 9.18
N ASN A 236 15.09 2.44 7.95
CA ASN A 236 16.28 1.67 7.58
C ASN A 236 17.29 2.42 6.72
N LYS A 237 17.31 3.76 6.79
CA LYS A 237 18.25 4.56 5.99
C LYS A 237 19.72 4.13 6.15
N SER A 238 20.11 3.66 7.34
CA SER A 238 21.49 3.25 7.63
C SER A 238 21.82 1.82 7.20
N SER A 239 20.86 0.90 7.28
CA SER A 239 21.05 -0.52 6.96
C SER A 239 20.78 -0.86 5.50
N ALA A 240 20.17 0.07 4.74
CA ALA A 240 19.72 -0.13 3.36
C ALA A 240 18.84 -1.39 3.22
N GLY A 241 17.77 -1.42 4.01
CA GLY A 241 16.75 -2.46 3.94
C GLY A 241 16.18 -2.63 2.52
N VAL A 242 15.73 -3.85 2.17
CA VAL A 242 15.19 -4.17 0.83
C VAL A 242 13.69 -4.37 0.91
N ILE A 243 12.95 -3.86 -0.07
CA ILE A 243 11.51 -4.08 -0.16
C ILE A 243 11.21 -5.05 -1.30
N VAL A 244 10.42 -6.07 -1.01
CA VAL A 244 9.72 -6.89 -2.00
C VAL A 244 8.25 -6.49 -2.01
N LEU A 245 7.76 -5.98 -3.14
CA LEU A 245 6.39 -5.51 -3.32
C LEU A 245 5.64 -6.34 -4.36
N SER A 246 4.38 -6.65 -4.06
CA SER A 246 3.43 -7.12 -5.05
C SER A 246 3.30 -6.12 -6.20
N GLU A 247 3.25 -6.61 -7.44
CA GLU A 247 2.94 -5.82 -8.63
C GLU A 247 1.58 -5.10 -8.55
N SER A 248 0.68 -5.59 -7.70
CA SER A 248 -0.62 -4.98 -7.42
C SER A 248 -0.57 -3.85 -6.39
N SER A 249 0.57 -3.60 -5.74
CA SER A 249 0.72 -2.50 -4.79
C SER A 249 0.91 -1.17 -5.53
N SER A 250 0.28 -0.11 -5.04
CA SER A 250 0.43 1.23 -5.64
C SER A 250 1.86 1.74 -5.64
N LEU A 251 2.65 1.37 -4.63
CA LEU A 251 4.05 1.74 -4.51
C LEU A 251 4.97 0.97 -5.48
N ALA A 252 4.56 -0.19 -5.99
CA ALA A 252 5.36 -0.95 -6.96
C ALA A 252 5.53 -0.21 -8.29
N LYS A 253 4.65 0.75 -8.61
CA LYS A 253 4.74 1.61 -9.79
C LYS A 253 5.56 2.88 -9.56
N LEU A 254 5.92 3.18 -8.31
CA LEU A 254 6.54 4.43 -7.90
C LEU A 254 7.97 4.24 -7.38
N LEU A 255 8.22 3.15 -6.67
CA LEU A 255 9.52 2.82 -6.11
C LEU A 255 10.33 2.01 -7.11
N SER A 256 11.43 2.58 -7.59
CA SER A 256 12.32 1.97 -8.57
C SER A 256 13.34 1.01 -7.94
N GLY A 257 13.64 1.21 -6.65
CA GLY A 257 14.55 0.38 -5.88
C GLY A 257 13.90 -0.93 -5.42
N ALA A 258 12.58 -0.95 -5.24
CA ALA A 258 11.81 -2.12 -4.83
C ALA A 258 11.91 -3.30 -5.82
N ILE A 259 11.92 -4.51 -5.28
CA ILE A 259 11.84 -5.75 -6.05
C ILE A 259 10.36 -6.12 -6.18
N THR A 260 9.85 -6.15 -7.41
CA THR A 260 8.47 -6.56 -7.65
C THR A 260 8.30 -8.09 -7.63
N CYS A 261 7.15 -8.56 -7.17
CA CYS A 261 6.73 -9.96 -7.21
C CYS A 261 5.27 -10.08 -7.67
N ASN A 262 4.93 -11.24 -8.24
CA ASN A 262 3.53 -11.58 -8.52
C ASN A 262 2.97 -12.42 -7.36
N PRO A 263 1.99 -11.91 -6.60
CA PRO A 263 1.50 -12.54 -5.38
C PRO A 263 0.74 -13.86 -5.64
N TRP A 264 0.31 -14.12 -6.87
CA TRP A 264 -0.34 -15.36 -7.28
C TRP A 264 0.65 -16.50 -7.57
N SER A 265 1.93 -16.17 -7.72
CA SER A 265 2.97 -17.14 -8.03
C SER A 265 3.92 -17.33 -6.86
N VAL A 266 3.74 -18.46 -6.17
CA VAL A 266 4.63 -18.94 -5.10
C VAL A 266 6.09 -18.92 -5.55
N ARG A 267 6.37 -19.47 -6.76
CA ARG A 267 7.73 -19.51 -7.34
C ARG A 267 8.29 -18.11 -7.58
N LYS A 268 7.56 -17.22 -8.27
CA LYS A 268 8.07 -15.87 -8.56
C LYS A 268 8.28 -15.05 -7.28
N THR A 269 7.41 -15.20 -6.29
CA THR A 269 7.57 -14.52 -4.99
C THR A 269 8.76 -15.05 -4.22
N SER A 270 8.96 -16.38 -4.22
CA SER A 270 10.14 -17.02 -3.64
C SER A 270 11.44 -16.56 -4.31
N SER A 271 11.49 -16.52 -5.65
CA SER A 271 12.65 -16.00 -6.38
C SER A 271 12.90 -14.50 -6.15
N ALA A 272 11.84 -13.70 -5.96
CA ALA A 272 11.98 -12.29 -5.61
C ALA A 272 12.62 -12.10 -4.23
N LEU A 273 12.24 -12.93 -3.24
CA LEU A 273 12.87 -12.98 -1.93
C LEU A 273 14.32 -13.44 -1.99
N GLU A 274 14.61 -14.50 -2.75
CA GLU A 274 15.98 -14.98 -2.95
C GLU A 274 16.86 -13.89 -3.58
N ARG A 275 16.35 -13.17 -4.58
CA ARG A 275 17.03 -12.01 -5.18
C ARG A 275 17.28 -10.92 -4.15
N ALA A 276 16.30 -10.57 -3.33
CA ALA A 276 16.43 -9.56 -2.28
C ALA A 276 17.53 -9.92 -1.26
N LEU A 277 17.58 -11.18 -0.84
CA LEU A 277 18.55 -11.73 0.12
C LEU A 277 19.96 -11.90 -0.45
N SER A 278 20.12 -11.81 -1.77
CA SER A 278 21.40 -11.98 -2.48
C SER A 278 21.99 -10.66 -2.96
N LEU A 279 21.32 -9.52 -2.73
CA LEU A 279 21.83 -8.21 -3.10
C LEU A 279 23.10 -7.87 -2.28
N SER A 280 24.11 -7.34 -2.97
CA SER A 280 25.28 -6.75 -2.31
C SER A 280 24.88 -5.50 -1.51
N SER A 281 25.66 -5.15 -0.49
CA SER A 281 25.42 -3.94 0.32
C SER A 281 25.38 -2.66 -0.53
N SER A 282 26.22 -2.57 -1.58
CA SER A 282 26.18 -1.44 -2.52
C SER A 282 24.86 -1.38 -3.27
N SER A 283 24.41 -2.49 -3.85
CA SER A 283 23.15 -2.55 -4.60
C SER A 283 21.95 -2.26 -3.71
N ARG A 284 21.99 -2.65 -2.42
CA ARG A 284 20.97 -2.29 -1.43
C ARG A 284 20.95 -0.78 -1.18
N ALA A 285 22.11 -0.17 -0.97
CA ALA A 285 22.25 1.27 -0.73
C ALA A 285 21.77 2.10 -1.93
N ASP A 286 22.16 1.75 -3.15
CA ASP A 286 21.75 2.46 -4.37
C ASP A 286 20.23 2.45 -4.56
N ARG A 287 19.60 1.27 -4.37
CA ARG A 287 18.14 1.10 -4.43
C ARG A 287 17.43 1.91 -3.36
N SER A 288 17.91 1.85 -2.12
CA SER A 288 17.33 2.58 -0.99
C SER A 288 17.45 4.10 -1.20
N ALA A 289 18.58 4.58 -1.72
CA ALA A 289 18.79 6.00 -2.00
C ALA A 289 17.81 6.55 -3.05
N ALA A 290 17.60 5.80 -4.14
CA ALA A 290 16.63 6.18 -5.18
C ALA A 290 15.21 6.32 -4.64
N ASP A 291 14.77 5.38 -3.81
CA ASP A 291 13.41 5.39 -3.25
C ASP A 291 13.25 6.42 -2.10
N LEU A 292 14.30 6.67 -1.32
CA LEU A 292 14.30 7.71 -0.27
C LEU A 292 14.14 9.12 -0.85
N GLU A 293 14.72 9.38 -2.02
CA GLU A 293 14.56 10.66 -2.71
C GLU A 293 13.07 10.94 -3.02
N TRP A 294 12.34 9.90 -3.44
CA TRP A 294 10.89 9.98 -3.65
C TRP A 294 10.14 10.28 -2.34
N CYS A 295 10.45 9.58 -1.24
CA CYS A 295 9.84 9.82 0.08
C CYS A 295 10.01 11.26 0.57
N HIS A 296 11.14 11.91 0.27
CA HIS A 296 11.40 13.29 0.67
C HIS A 296 10.66 14.32 -0.18
N ARG A 297 10.49 14.05 -1.49
CA ARG A 297 9.74 14.94 -2.40
C ARG A 297 8.23 14.81 -2.24
N CYS A 298 7.73 13.59 -2.11
CA CYS A 298 6.30 13.28 -2.08
C CYS A 298 5.86 13.05 -0.63
N THR A 299 5.51 14.13 0.08
CA THR A 299 5.08 14.05 1.48
C THR A 299 3.55 14.06 1.62
N ALA A 300 3.05 13.57 2.76
CA ALA A 300 1.63 13.65 3.12
C ALA A 300 1.11 15.10 3.06
N SER A 301 1.89 16.06 3.56
CA SER A 301 1.50 17.48 3.53
C SER A 301 1.49 18.07 2.13
N GLU A 302 2.44 17.70 1.26
CA GLU A 302 2.44 18.15 -0.14
C GLU A 302 1.25 17.58 -0.90
N TRP A 303 0.96 16.30 -0.71
CA TRP A 303 -0.24 15.65 -1.26
C TRP A 303 -1.51 16.38 -0.82
N ALA A 304 -1.66 16.66 0.48
CA ALA A 304 -2.85 17.35 1.01
C ALA A 304 -2.99 18.76 0.42
N ARG A 305 -1.90 19.53 0.34
CA ARG A 305 -1.91 20.87 -0.28
C ARG A 305 -2.27 20.83 -1.75
N ARG A 306 -1.82 19.80 -2.48
CA ARG A 306 -2.20 19.59 -3.87
C ARG A 306 -3.68 19.29 -4.01
N VAL A 307 -4.22 18.36 -3.24
CA VAL A 307 -5.66 18.01 -3.28
C VAL A 307 -6.52 19.22 -2.95
N ILE A 308 -6.19 19.98 -1.89
CA ILE A 308 -6.94 21.19 -1.52
C ILE A 308 -6.93 22.23 -2.65
N ARG A 309 -5.79 22.40 -3.32
CA ARG A 309 -5.66 23.32 -4.47
C ARG A 309 -6.50 22.86 -5.66
N ASP A 310 -6.47 21.56 -5.97
CA ASP A 310 -7.26 20.97 -7.05
C ASP A 310 -8.76 21.16 -6.80
N VAL A 311 -9.22 20.95 -5.56
CA VAL A 311 -10.62 21.17 -5.13
C VAL A 311 -11.02 22.63 -5.27
N ALA A 312 -10.18 23.56 -4.79
CA ALA A 312 -10.46 24.99 -4.89
C ALA A 312 -10.51 25.46 -6.36
N ALA A 313 -9.62 24.95 -7.22
CA ALA A 313 -9.62 25.27 -8.65
C ALA A 313 -10.86 24.72 -9.37
N ALA A 314 -11.33 23.52 -9.00
CA ALA A 314 -12.53 22.93 -9.58
C ALA A 314 -13.79 23.76 -9.27
N GLY A 315 -13.92 24.25 -8.03
CA GLY A 315 -15.04 25.10 -7.64
C GLY A 315 -15.12 26.45 -8.37
N LEU A 316 -13.97 27.04 -8.71
CA LEU A 316 -13.94 28.29 -9.49
C LEU A 316 -14.37 28.06 -10.95
N ALA A 317 -14.12 26.88 -11.52
CA ALA A 317 -14.51 26.55 -12.88
C ALA A 317 -16.03 26.35 -13.02
N THR A 318 -16.69 25.85 -11.98
CA THR A 318 -18.15 25.64 -11.98
C THR A 318 -18.95 26.93 -11.87
N ASP A 319 -18.41 27.97 -11.23
CA ASP A 319 -19.09 29.28 -11.12
C ASP A 319 -19.03 30.07 -12.44
N GLY A 320 -17.99 29.88 -13.25
CA GLY A 320 -17.80 30.57 -14.52
C GLY A 320 -18.68 30.07 -15.68
N SER A 321 -19.22 28.86 -15.60
CA SER A 321 -20.06 28.25 -16.66
C SER A 321 -21.55 28.55 -16.53
N VAL A 322 -21.99 29.15 -15.42
CA VAL A 322 -23.40 29.51 -15.16
C VAL A 322 -23.72 30.95 -15.61
N GLY A 323 -22.73 31.71 -16.09
CA GLY A 323 -22.84 33.13 -16.45
C GLY A 323 -22.82 33.47 -17.95
N GLY A 324 -23.16 32.53 -18.84
CA GLY A 324 -23.15 32.73 -20.31
C GLY A 324 -24.53 32.53 -20.95
#